data_AF-A0A9W9HS00-F1
#
_entry.id   AF-A0A9W9HS00-F1
#
_cell.length_a   1.000
_cell.length_b   1.000
_cell.length_c   1.000
_cell.angle_alpha   90.00
_cell.angle_beta   90.00
_cell.angle_gamma   90.00
#
_symmetry.space_group_name_H-M   'P 1'
#
loop_
_entity.id
_entity.type
_entity.pdbx_description
1 polymer ?
#
loop_
_entity_poly.entity_id
_entity_poly.type
_entity_poly.pdbx_seq_one_letter_code
_entity_poly.pdbx_strand_id
1 'polypeptide(L)'
;MVSSCTRVVLWALGIASVALSSPVDMPVSTDVSKSEQPLQMDPNCNLFYIIQKGDTCWDIISRNENTITIKQLMCWNPDINPWCSNLIPGRNVCIGVNSAGSLC
;
A
#
# COMPACT_ATOMS: atom_id res chain seq x y z
N MET A 1 -19.27 4.16 -13.26
CA MET A 1 -20.31 4.59 -14.21
C MET A 1 -19.61 5.31 -15.35
N VAL A 2 -19.18 4.59 -16.38
CA VAL A 2 -18.47 5.19 -17.53
C VAL A 2 -19.52 5.50 -18.60
N SER A 3 -19.60 6.79 -18.91
CA SER A 3 -20.54 7.38 -19.84
C SER A 3 -20.00 7.28 -21.27
N SER A 4 -20.85 6.76 -22.15
CA SER A 4 -21.05 7.08 -23.58
C SER A 4 -19.85 7.38 -24.49
N CYS A 5 -19.73 6.59 -25.57
CA CYS A 5 -19.69 7.11 -26.95
C CYS A 5 -19.77 5.95 -27.94
N THR A 6 -21.00 5.51 -28.25
CA THR A 6 -21.25 4.58 -29.35
C THR A 6 -21.43 5.38 -30.64
N ARG A 7 -21.00 4.78 -31.76
CA ARG A 7 -21.24 5.12 -33.19
C ARG A 7 -20.08 5.94 -33.78
N VAL A 8 -19.53 5.66 -34.94
CA VAL A 8 -20.02 5.12 -36.24
C VAL A 8 -18.80 4.37 -36.84
N VAL A 9 -18.91 3.37 -37.72
CA VAL A 9 -18.70 3.56 -39.17
C VAL A 9 -18.83 2.19 -39.85
N LEU A 10 -19.74 2.17 -40.83
CA LEU A 10 -19.99 1.13 -41.81
C LEU A 10 -18.77 0.97 -42.73
N TRP A 11 -18.31 -0.26 -42.97
CA TRP A 11 -17.21 -0.54 -43.89
C TRP A 11 -17.75 -0.93 -45.27
N ALA A 12 -17.51 -0.09 -46.28
CA ALA A 12 -17.58 -0.46 -47.69
C ALA A 12 -16.23 -1.05 -48.15
N LEU A 13 -16.31 -2.02 -49.05
CA LEU A 13 -15.27 -2.90 -49.56
C LEU A 13 -14.16 -2.17 -50.33
N GLY A 14 -12.91 -2.61 -50.21
CA GLY A 14 -11.85 -2.12 -51.12
C GLY A 14 -10.40 -2.50 -50.80
N ILE A 15 -10.03 -3.72 -51.21
CA ILE A 15 -8.75 -4.22 -51.79
C ILE A 15 -7.35 -3.92 -51.21
N ALA A 16 -6.54 -4.99 -51.33
CA ALA A 16 -5.12 -5.06 -51.65
C ALA A 16 -4.08 -5.10 -50.51
N SER A 17 -3.63 -6.34 -50.27
CA SER A 17 -2.33 -6.85 -49.82
C SER A 17 -1.31 -5.87 -49.23
N VAL A 18 -0.94 -6.10 -47.96
CA VAL A 18 0.34 -5.63 -47.40
C VAL A 18 0.89 -6.65 -46.37
N ALA A 19 2.12 -7.07 -46.66
CA ALA A 19 3.18 -7.71 -45.86
C ALA A 19 2.85 -8.31 -44.48
N LEU A 20 3.29 -9.57 -44.28
CA LEU A 20 3.61 -10.11 -42.94
C LEU A 20 4.82 -9.35 -42.37
N SER A 21 4.56 -8.30 -41.61
CA SER A 21 5.50 -7.82 -40.59
C SER A 21 4.67 -7.57 -39.35
N SER A 22 4.69 -8.53 -38.42
CA SER A 22 4.11 -8.35 -37.10
C SER A 22 4.80 -7.17 -36.42
N PRO A 23 4.11 -6.08 -36.06
CA PRO A 23 4.61 -5.27 -34.96
C PRO A 23 4.49 -6.15 -33.72
N VAL A 24 5.62 -6.55 -33.14
CA VAL A 24 5.65 -7.04 -31.76
C VAL A 24 5.48 -5.81 -30.87
N ASP A 25 4.31 -5.17 -30.93
CA ASP A 25 3.86 -4.25 -29.90
C ASP A 25 3.48 -5.13 -28.72
N MET A 26 4.49 -5.47 -27.92
CA MET A 26 4.24 -5.79 -26.52
C MET A 26 3.56 -4.56 -25.94
N PRO A 27 2.31 -4.64 -25.44
CA PRO A 27 1.90 -3.64 -24.48
C PRO A 27 2.91 -3.73 -23.34
N VAL A 28 3.77 -2.72 -23.21
CA VAL A 28 4.43 -2.48 -21.94
C VAL A 28 3.27 -2.22 -20.99
N SER A 29 2.89 -3.25 -20.26
CA SER A 29 1.94 -3.14 -19.17
C SER A 29 2.62 -2.27 -18.12
N THR A 30 2.47 -0.96 -18.27
CA THR A 30 2.50 -0.03 -17.16
C THR A 30 1.22 -0.26 -16.36
N ASP A 31 1.13 -1.44 -15.76
CA ASP A 31 0.40 -1.62 -14.53
C ASP A 31 1.48 -1.93 -13.49
N VAL A 32 2.21 -0.88 -13.13
CA VAL A 32 2.65 -0.80 -11.74
C VAL A 32 1.36 -0.55 -10.96
N SER A 33 0.60 -1.62 -10.78
CA SER A 33 -0.22 -1.84 -9.61
C SER A 33 0.72 -1.51 -8.48
N LYS A 34 0.61 -0.27 -8.00
CA LYS A 34 1.10 0.14 -6.71
C LYS A 34 0.59 -0.95 -5.80
N SER A 35 1.50 -1.86 -5.44
CA SER A 35 1.19 -2.93 -4.53
C SER A 35 0.92 -2.23 -3.22
N GLU A 36 -0.34 -1.86 -3.01
CA GLU A 36 -0.93 -1.65 -1.70
C GLU A 36 -0.95 -3.03 -1.06
N GLN A 37 0.25 -3.54 -0.75
CA GLN A 37 0.36 -4.62 0.21
C GLN A 37 -0.31 -4.07 1.47
N PRO A 38 -1.37 -4.74 1.96
CA PRO A 38 -1.95 -4.36 3.23
C PRO A 38 -0.82 -4.37 4.24
N LEU A 39 -0.60 -3.25 4.93
CA LEU A 39 0.43 -3.22 5.95
C LEU A 39 0.07 -4.31 6.96
N GLN A 40 1.03 -5.16 7.25
CA GLN A 40 0.84 -6.22 8.21
C GLN A 40 0.88 -5.58 9.60
N MET A 41 -0.28 -5.62 10.25
CA MET A 41 -0.55 -5.08 11.58
C MET A 41 -1.24 -6.17 12.40
N ASP A 42 -1.07 -6.12 13.73
CA ASP A 42 -1.73 -7.06 14.62
C ASP A 42 -3.27 -7.05 14.43
N PRO A 43 -3.92 -8.20 14.26
CA PRO A 43 -5.38 -8.27 14.06
C PRO A 43 -6.18 -7.79 15.28
N ASN A 44 -5.57 -7.75 16.46
CA ASN A 44 -6.20 -7.28 17.69
C ASN A 44 -5.96 -5.79 17.96
N CYS A 45 -5.36 -5.07 17.00
CA CYS A 45 -5.09 -3.66 17.15
C CYS A 45 -6.38 -2.86 17.40
N ASN A 46 -6.39 -2.10 18.49
CA ASN A 46 -7.53 -1.27 18.89
C ASN A 46 -7.17 0.20 19.13
N LEU A 47 -5.87 0.52 19.18
CA LEU A 47 -5.36 1.89 19.33
C LEU A 47 -4.36 2.18 18.22
N PHE A 48 -4.55 3.33 17.56
CA PHE A 48 -3.78 3.71 16.37
C PHE A 48 -3.09 5.05 16.56
N TYR A 49 -1.91 5.18 15.97
CA TYR A 49 -1.17 6.42 15.85
C TYR A 49 -0.91 6.75 14.39
N ILE A 50 -1.17 7.99 13.97
CA ILE A 50 -0.84 8.48 12.62
C ILE A 50 0.59 9.03 12.65
N ILE A 51 1.49 8.38 11.91
CA ILE A 51 2.89 8.81 11.77
C ILE A 51 2.95 10.25 11.25
N GLN A 52 3.62 11.13 11.99
CA GLN A 52 3.93 12.49 11.56
C GLN A 52 5.25 12.53 10.80
N LYS A 53 5.43 13.59 10.01
CA LYS A 53 6.69 13.80 9.29
C LYS A 53 7.84 14.00 10.28
N GLY A 54 8.85 13.15 10.18
CA GLY A 54 10.05 13.22 11.02
C GLY A 54 9.95 12.42 12.33
N ASP A 55 8.85 11.72 12.58
CA ASP A 55 8.76 10.84 13.75
C ASP A 55 9.76 9.70 13.67
N THR A 56 10.28 9.35 14.85
CA THR A 56 10.94 8.09 15.13
C THR A 56 10.01 7.18 15.93
N CYS A 57 10.34 5.89 16.05
CA CYS A 57 9.59 5.01 16.96
C CYS A 57 9.59 5.52 18.41
N TRP A 58 10.68 6.17 18.85
CA TRP A 58 10.76 6.76 20.19
C TRP A 58 9.78 7.91 20.36
N ASP A 59 9.63 8.77 19.34
CA ASP A 59 8.63 9.84 19.36
C ASP A 59 7.21 9.28 19.45
N ILE A 60 6.91 8.21 18.71
CA ILE A 60 5.61 7.54 18.74
C ILE A 60 5.32 6.99 20.16
N ILE A 61 6.31 6.33 20.78
CA ILE A 61 6.20 5.79 22.14
C ILE A 61 6.02 6.92 23.16
N SER A 62 6.81 7.99 23.06
CA SER A 62 6.75 9.14 23.98
C SER A 62 5.45 9.91 23.87
N ARG A 63 4.88 10.05 22.67
CA ARG A 63 3.56 10.64 22.47
C ARG A 63 2.43 9.75 23.00
N ASN A 64 2.68 8.47 23.20
CA ASN A 64 1.78 7.53 23.86
C ASN A 64 2.10 7.35 25.36
N GLU A 65 2.61 8.40 26.01
CA GLU A 65 2.92 8.45 27.44
C GLU A 65 3.86 7.33 27.93
N ASN A 66 4.71 6.78 27.04
CA ASN A 66 5.57 5.63 27.32
C ASN A 66 4.82 4.39 27.83
N THR A 67 3.55 4.24 27.48
CA THR A 67 2.72 3.08 27.90
C THR A 67 3.09 1.78 27.19
N ILE A 68 3.87 1.85 26.11
CA ILE A 68 4.32 0.71 25.30
C ILE A 68 5.82 0.71 25.10
N THR A 69 6.39 -0.47 24.87
CA THR A 69 7.82 -0.66 24.57
C THR A 69 8.08 -0.68 23.06
N ILE A 70 9.33 -0.44 22.66
CA ILE A 70 9.75 -0.61 21.26
C ILE A 70 9.48 -2.02 20.73
N LYS A 71 9.65 -3.04 21.60
CA LYS A 71 9.37 -4.44 21.25
C LYS A 71 7.88 -4.63 20.92
N GLN A 72 6.98 -4.09 21.73
CA GLN A 72 5.54 -4.13 21.48
C GLN A 72 5.17 -3.38 20.20
N LEU A 73 5.74 -2.18 20.00
CA LEU A 73 5.48 -1.39 18.79
C LEU A 73 5.87 -2.17 17.52
N MET A 74 7.08 -2.74 17.46
CA MET A 74 7.51 -3.51 16.28
C MET A 74 6.72 -4.80 16.10
N CYS A 75 6.34 -5.44 17.20
CA CYS A 75 5.57 -6.66 17.16
C CYS A 75 4.17 -6.47 16.59
N TRP A 76 3.48 -5.39 16.98
CA TRP A 76 2.15 -5.12 16.45
C TRP A 76 2.19 -4.51 15.05
N ASN A 77 3.38 -4.15 14.57
CA ASN A 77 3.62 -3.57 13.26
C ASN A 77 4.82 -4.25 12.59
N PRO A 78 4.70 -5.52 12.18
CA PRO A 78 5.80 -6.30 11.59
C PRO A 78 6.45 -5.67 10.35
N ASP A 79 5.78 -4.71 9.71
CA ASP A 79 6.37 -3.93 8.61
C ASP A 79 7.41 -2.90 9.10
N ILE A 80 7.39 -2.49 10.36
CA ILE A 80 8.38 -1.57 10.93
C ILE A 80 9.69 -2.33 11.12
N ASN A 81 10.75 -1.84 10.47
CA ASN A 81 12.05 -2.46 10.59
C ASN A 81 12.71 -2.18 11.96
N PRO A 82 13.72 -2.96 12.37
CA PRO A 82 14.39 -2.77 13.66
C PRO A 82 15.08 -1.42 13.87
N TRP A 83 15.33 -0.69 12.78
CA TRP A 83 15.96 0.63 12.81
C TRP A 83 14.94 1.77 12.81
N CYS A 84 13.63 1.46 12.76
CA CYS A 84 12.56 2.43 12.65
C CYS A 84 12.75 3.45 11.52
N SER A 85 13.43 3.04 10.45
CA SER A 85 13.84 3.94 9.36
C SER A 85 12.85 3.98 8.20
N ASN A 86 11.84 3.11 8.23
CA ASN A 86 10.85 2.96 7.16
C ASN A 86 9.45 3.46 7.55
N LEU A 87 9.37 4.39 8.50
CA LEU A 87 8.12 5.04 8.88
C LEU A 87 7.61 5.93 7.74
N ILE A 88 6.32 5.78 7.41
CA ILE A 88 5.67 6.50 6.32
C ILE A 88 4.69 7.51 6.92
N PRO A 89 4.95 8.83 6.80
CA PRO A 89 4.03 9.85 7.30
C PRO A 89 2.62 9.71 6.73
N GLY A 90 1.62 9.94 7.56
CA GLY A 90 0.20 9.78 7.21
C GLY A 90 -0.32 8.34 7.28
N ARG A 91 0.52 7.36 7.61
CA ARG A 91 0.08 5.97 7.85
C ARG A 91 -0.20 5.70 9.32
N ASN A 92 -1.14 4.79 9.55
CA ASN A 92 -1.45 4.28 10.87
C ASN A 92 -0.46 3.20 11.29
N VAL A 93 -0.07 3.26 12.56
CA VAL A 93 0.61 2.19 13.28
C VAL A 93 -0.21 1.79 14.50
N CYS A 94 -0.10 0.54 14.89
CA CYS A 94 -0.73 0.02 16.09
C CYS A 94 0.06 0.40 17.33
N ILE A 95 -0.61 0.99 18.31
CA ILE A 95 -0.04 1.36 19.60
C ILE A 95 -0.79 0.73 20.78
N GLY A 96 -1.70 -0.20 20.51
CA GLY A 96 -2.39 -0.98 21.55
C GLY A 96 -3.26 -2.08 20.95
N VAL A 97 -3.43 -3.16 21.72
CA VAL A 97 -4.29 -4.31 21.38
C VAL A 97 -5.33 -4.58 22.47
N ASN A 98 -6.49 -5.12 22.09
CA ASN A 98 -7.59 -5.43 23.02
C ASN A 98 -7.44 -6.76 23.78
N SER A 99 -6.41 -7.53 23.51
CA SER A 99 -6.14 -8.81 24.16
C SER A 99 -4.81 -8.74 24.88
N ALA A 100 -4.75 -9.24 26.11
CA ALA A 100 -3.53 -9.35 26.93
C ALA A 100 -2.43 -10.26 26.33
N GLY A 101 -2.55 -10.62 25.04
CA GLY A 101 -1.88 -11.76 24.42
C GLY A 101 -1.44 -11.57 22.97
N SER A 102 -1.37 -10.35 22.43
CA SER A 102 -0.44 -10.11 21.31
C SER A 102 0.97 -9.98 21.87
N LEU A 103 1.42 -11.07 22.49
CA LEU A 103 2.75 -11.28 23.02
C LEU A 103 3.55 -12.05 21.97
N CYS A 104 4.16 -11.29 21.09
CA CYS A 104 5.61 -11.39 20.96
C CYS A 104 6.32 -11.27 22.33
#